data_AF-A0A972NA45-F1
#
_entry.id   AF-A0A972NA45-F1
#
_cell.length_a   1.000
_cell.length_b   1.000
_cell.length_c   1.000
_cell.angle_alpha   90.00
_cell.angle_beta   90.00
_cell.angle_gamma   90.00
#
_symmetry.space_group_name_H-M   'P 1'
#
loop_
_entity.id
_entity.type
_entity.pdbx_description
1 polymer ?
#
loop_
_entity_poly.entity_id
_entity_poly.type
_entity_poly.pdbx_seq_one_letter_code
_entity_poly.pdbx_strand_id
1 'polypeptide(L)' 'MIYRLGLLGYPLGHSRSPELHRGFLDACGLQGKYRLYETPPDQPQRLQALLEALRRGEIHGLNVTIPH' A
#
# COMPACT_ATOMS: atom_id res chain seq x y z
N MET A 1 -4.03 17.43 4.89
CA MET A 1 -3.18 16.52 4.08
C MET A 1 -3.98 15.26 3.79
N ILE A 2 -3.88 14.66 2.59
CA ILE A 2 -4.56 13.39 2.27
C ILE A 2 -3.50 12.27 2.24
N TYR A 3 -3.60 11.29 3.14
CA TYR A 3 -2.65 10.18 3.23
C TYR A 3 -2.82 9.19 2.08
N ARG A 4 -1.72 8.75 1.47
CA ARG A 4 -1.67 7.71 0.44
C ARG A 4 -0.84 6.56 0.96
N LEU A 5 -1.49 5.50 1.43
CA LEU A 5 -0.87 4.35 2.09
C LEU A 5 -1.18 3.06 1.32
N GLY A 6 -0.52 1.96 1.65
CA GLY A 6 -0.91 0.66 1.14
C GLY A 6 -0.12 -0.54 1.63
N LEU A 7 -0.42 -1.69 1.04
CA LEU A 7 0.25 -2.97 1.27
C LEU A 7 0.92 -3.44 -0.02
N LEU A 8 2.19 -3.79 0.08
CA LEU A 8 3.02 -4.38 -0.96
C LEU A 8 3.15 -5.89 -0.73
N GLY A 9 2.98 -6.70 -1.77
CA GLY A 9 3.07 -8.16 -1.68
C GLY A 9 2.34 -8.86 -2.84
N TYR A 10 2.32 -10.20 -2.83
CA TYR A 10 1.52 -11.00 -3.77
C TYR A 10 1.31 -12.45 -3.26
N PRO A 11 0.09 -13.02 -3.37
CA PRO A 11 -1.18 -12.40 -3.75
C PRO A 11 -1.80 -11.59 -2.59
N LEU A 12 -2.58 -10.54 -2.90
CA LEU A 12 -3.16 -9.66 -1.87
C LEU A 12 -4.69 -9.71 -1.76
N GLY A 13 -5.39 -10.43 -2.64
CA GLY A 13 -6.86 -10.40 -2.74
C GLY A 13 -7.63 -10.72 -1.46
N HIS A 14 -7.04 -11.44 -0.51
CA HIS A 14 -7.65 -11.77 0.79
C HIS A 14 -7.28 -10.81 1.93
N SER A 15 -6.48 -9.78 1.65
CA SER A 15 -6.03 -8.85 2.68
C SER A 15 -7.17 -7.99 3.20
N ARG A 16 -7.35 -7.98 4.52
CA ARG A 16 -8.27 -7.08 5.24
C ARG A 16 -7.64 -5.75 5.60
N SER A 17 -6.37 -5.52 5.27
CA SER A 17 -5.67 -4.27 5.58
C SER A 17 -6.39 -3.01 5.05
N PRO A 18 -7.02 -2.99 3.85
CA PRO A 18 -7.73 -1.80 3.38
C PRO A 18 -8.90 -1.40 4.27
N GLU A 19 -9.70 -2.36 4.73
CA GLU A 19 -10.83 -2.14 5.65
C GLU A 19 -10.32 -1.65 7.01
N LEU A 20 -9.30 -2.33 7.55
CA LEU A 20 -8.73 -2.01 8.85
C LEU A 20 -8.12 -0.60 8.88
N HIS A 21 -7.27 -0.26 7.90
CA HIS A 21 -6.63 1.05 7.84
C HIS A 21 -7.58 2.18 7.46
N ARG A 22 -8.67 1.89 6.74
CA ARG A 22 -9.77 2.84 6.57
C ARG A 22 -10.36 3.20 7.93
N GLY A 23 -10.71 2.20 8.74
CA GLY A 23 -11.24 2.40 10.09
C GLY A 23 -10.31 3.20 10.99
N PHE A 24 -8.99 2.95 10.92
CA PHE A 24 -8.01 3.73 11.69
C PHE A 24 -7.90 5.18 11.25
N LEU A 25 -7.88 5.44 9.93
CA LEU A 25 -7.87 6.81 9.40
C LEU A 25 -9.11 7.58 9.87
N ASP A 26 -10.28 6.96 9.76
CA ASP A 26 -11.54 7.56 10.16
C ASP A 26 -11.59 7.82 11.68
N ALA A 27 -11.16 6.85 12.51
CA ALA A 27 -11.10 7.00 13.97
C ALA A 27 -10.13 8.11 14.43
N CYS A 28 -9.06 8.35 13.68
CA CYS A 28 -8.10 9.42 13.97
C CYS A 28 -8.49 10.78 13.34
N GLY A 29 -9.62 10.88 12.62
CA GLY A 29 -10.00 12.11 11.90
C GLY A 29 -9.05 12.48 10.76
N LEU A 30 -8.32 11.50 10.20
CA LEU A 30 -7.34 11.69 9.14
C LEU A 30 -7.94 11.32 7.77
N GLN A 31 -7.75 12.18 6.78
CA GLN A 31 -8.18 11.87 5.41
C GLN A 31 -7.12 11.06 4.68
N GLY A 32 -7.49 9.95 4.03
CA GLY A 32 -6.53 9.17 3.26
C GLY A 32 -7.11 8.03 2.45
N LYS A 33 -6.25 7.24 1.82
CA LYS A 33 -6.58 5.98 1.14
C LYS A 33 -5.52 4.95 1.48
N TYR A 34 -5.96 3.70 1.68
CA TYR A 34 -5.10 2.53 1.79
C TYR A 34 -5.39 1.60 0.61
N ARG A 35 -4.36 1.22 -0.16
CA ARG A 35 -4.51 0.39 -1.38
C ARG A 35 -3.67 -0.88 -1.29
N LEU A 36 -4.09 -1.90 -2.03
CA LEU A 36 -3.29 -3.09 -2.27
C LEU A 36 -2.47 -2.87 -3.54
N TYR A 37 -1.17 -3.10 -3.46
CA TYR A 37 -0.24 -3.01 -4.58
C TYR A 37 0.35 -4.38 -4.82
N GLU A 38 -0.23 -5.11 -5.77
CA GLU A 38 0.23 -6.45 -6.12
C GLU A 38 1.55 -6.39 -6.89
N THR A 39 2.58 -7.01 -6.32
CA THR A 39 3.93 -7.13 -6.89
C THR A 39 4.29 -8.61 -7.09
N PRO A 40 3.73 -9.27 -8.13
CA PRO A 40 4.07 -10.65 -8.45
C PRO A 40 5.58 -10.86 -8.64
N PRO A 41 6.17 -11.98 -8.17
CA PRO A 41 7.60 -12.26 -8.33
C PRO A 41 8.08 -12.32 -9.78
N ASP A 42 7.22 -12.70 -10.71
CA ASP A 42 7.49 -12.74 -12.15
C ASP A 42 7.44 -11.36 -12.82
N GLN A 43 7.09 -10.30 -12.08
CA GLN A 43 6.97 -8.93 -12.58
C GLN A 43 7.71 -7.91 -11.69
N PRO A 44 9.05 -8.03 -11.55
CA PRO A 44 9.84 -7.19 -10.65
C PRO A 44 9.77 -5.69 -10.99
N GLN A 45 9.43 -5.32 -12.23
CA GLN A 45 9.27 -3.92 -12.64
C GLN A 45 8.12 -3.24 -11.89
N ARG A 46 7.09 -3.98 -11.45
CA ARG A 46 5.99 -3.41 -10.64
C ARG A 46 6.48 -2.99 -9.26
N LEU A 47 7.33 -3.81 -8.64
CA LEU A 47 7.97 -3.48 -7.37
C LEU A 47 8.83 -2.22 -7.53
N GLN A 48 9.66 -2.17 -8.57
CA GLN A 48 10.52 -1.02 -8.83
C GLN A 48 9.71 0.27 -9.00
N ALA A 49 8.68 0.26 -9.86
CA ALA A 49 7.83 1.44 -10.11
C ALA A 49 7.13 1.91 -8.82
N LEU A 50 6.69 0.98 -7.96
CA LEU A 50 6.06 1.29 -6.68
C LEU A 50 7.04 1.94 -5.70
N LEU A 51 8.28 1.43 -5.61
CA LEU A 51 9.32 2.02 -4.76
C LEU A 51 9.75 3.40 -5.27
N GLU A 52 9.77 3.63 -6.58
CA GLU A 52 10.02 4.94 -7.16
C GLU A 52 8.89 5.93 -6.81
N ALA A 53 7.62 5.52 -6.90
CA ALA A 53 6.48 6.34 -6.48
C ALA A 53 6.54 6.70 -4.99
N LEU A 54 6.99 5.76 -4.13
CA LEU A 54 7.26 6.02 -2.71
C LEU A 54 8.35 7.09 -2.54
N ARG A 55 9.49 6.96 -3.24
CA ARG A 55 10.60 7.94 -3.18
C ARG A 55 10.21 9.33 -3.69
N ARG A 56 9.31 9.42 -4.67
CA ARG A 56 8.76 10.69 -5.17
C ARG A 56 7.69 11.31 -4.26
N GLY A 57 7.29 10.62 -3.19
CA GLY A 57 6.25 11.10 -2.26
C GLY A 57 4.82 10.99 -2.81
N GLU A 58 4.61 10.26 -3.90
CA GLU A 58 3.28 9.94 -4.42
C GLU A 58 2.55 8.97 -3.49
N ILE A 59 3.30 8.13 -2.78
CA ILE A 59 2.86 7.25 -1.71
C ILE A 59 3.60 7.67 -0.45
N HIS A 60 2.91 7.75 0.68
CA HIS A 60 3.47 8.24 1.94
C HIS A 60 3.95 7.10 2.85
N GLY A 61 3.53 5.86 2.60
CA GLY A 61 3.96 4.70 3.36
C GLY A 61 3.38 3.38 2.85
N LEU A 62 4.11 2.29 3.06
CA LEU A 62 3.73 0.94 2.67
C LEU A 62 3.99 -0.03 3.82
N ASN A 63 3.04 -0.93 4.07
CA ASN A 63 3.33 -2.21 4.71
C ASN A 63 3.88 -3.16 3.65
N VAL A 64 4.66 -4.15 4.07
CA VAL A 64 5.25 -5.17 3.21
C VAL A 64 4.84 -6.55 3.73
N THR A 65 4.51 -7.45 2.82
CA THR A 65 4.23 -8.86 3.11
C THR A 65 4.83 -9.75 2.02
N ILE A 66 4.65 -11.06 2.19
CA ILE A 66 5.18 -12.12 1.33
C ILE A 66 4.95 -11.76 -0.15
N PRO A 67 5.95 -11.97 -1.02
CA PRO A 67 7.29 -12.54 -0.76
C PRO A 67 8.43 -11.51 -0.64
N HIS A 68 8.11 -10.24 -0.35
CA HIS A 68 9.08 -9.14 -0.27
C HIS A 68 9.40 -8.76 1.17
#